data_AF-A0A1I1YMH8-F1
#
_entry.id   AF-A0A1I1YMH8-F1
#
_cell.length_a   1.000
_cell.length_b   1.000
_cell.length_c   1.000
_cell.angle_alpha   90.00
_cell.angle_beta   90.00
_cell.angle_gamma   90.00
#
_symmetry.space_group_name_H-M   'P 1'
#
loop_
_entity.id
_entity.type
_entity.pdbx_description
1 polymer ?
#
loop_
_entity_poly.entity_id
_entity_poly.type
_entity_poly.pdbx_seq_one_letter_code
_entity_poly.pdbx_strand_id
1 'polypeptide(L)'
;MTHKGFAYFLRVENVSSRDIESTVRIFIAPEQNQEDYRSWIEIDKFVAKPSPGKNVIYQNSKESSVIQKPAALEPNPERTQGESGCQCGWPYTLLLPRGNEEGMPYVMMVMLTDWNEDRVRESTCGSISFCGVTNQNQPYPDSRALGYPFDRPIAGIANTLITNPHMATRAFKIRHLGTEG
;
A
#
# COMPACT_ATOMS: atom_id res chain seq x y z
N MET A 1 14.11 -1.36 -14.55
CA MET A 1 12.81 -2.05 -14.41
C MET A 1 11.77 -0.98 -14.14
N THR A 2 10.60 -1.03 -14.80
CA THR A 2 9.50 -0.08 -14.63
C THR A 2 8.16 -0.78 -14.81
N HIS A 3 7.06 -0.11 -14.49
CA HIS A 3 5.71 -0.62 -14.67
C HIS A 3 4.79 0.44 -15.30
N LYS A 4 3.70 0.00 -15.94
CA LYS A 4 2.65 0.91 -16.42
C LYS A 4 1.92 1.53 -15.21
N GLY A 5 1.49 2.78 -15.34
CA GLY A 5 0.66 3.43 -14.32
C GLY A 5 -0.64 2.65 -14.10
N PHE A 6 -1.08 2.57 -12.85
CA PHE A 6 -2.32 1.90 -12.47
C PHE A 6 -3.03 2.64 -11.33
N ALA A 7 -4.26 2.25 -11.04
CA ALA A 7 -5.03 2.81 -9.95
C ALA A 7 -5.93 1.74 -9.33
N TYR A 8 -6.26 1.92 -8.06
CA TYR A 8 -7.21 1.10 -7.34
C TYR A 8 -8.61 1.73 -7.41
N PHE A 9 -9.62 0.89 -7.57
CA PHE A 9 -11.03 1.27 -7.43
C PHE A 9 -11.65 0.34 -6.40
N LEU A 10 -11.69 0.79 -5.15
CA LEU A 10 -12.15 0.00 -4.02
C LEU A 10 -13.63 0.30 -3.77
N ARG A 11 -14.48 -0.71 -3.94
CA ARG A 11 -15.91 -0.61 -3.62
C ARG A 11 -16.09 -0.97 -2.16
N VAL A 12 -16.55 -0.02 -1.36
CA VAL A 12 -16.72 -0.20 0.09
C VAL A 12 -18.13 0.21 0.48
N GLU A 13 -18.70 -0.47 1.47
CA GLU A 13 -19.98 -0.11 2.05
C GLU A 13 -19.78 0.29 3.50
N ASN A 14 -20.03 1.56 3.80
CA ASN A 14 -20.08 2.05 5.17
C ASN A 14 -21.51 1.82 5.69
N VAL A 15 -21.67 0.80 6.54
CA VAL A 15 -22.95 0.43 7.13
C VAL A 15 -23.38 1.32 8.30
N SER A 16 -22.54 2.26 8.72
CA SER A 16 -22.86 3.20 9.79
C SER A 16 -23.70 4.37 9.28
N SER A 17 -24.34 5.09 10.20
CA SER A 17 -25.16 6.27 9.88
C SER A 17 -24.36 7.58 9.77
N ARG A 18 -23.02 7.52 9.84
CA ARG A 18 -22.13 8.68 9.81
C ARG A 18 -20.95 8.46 8.88
N ASP A 19 -20.30 9.54 8.48
CA ASP A 19 -19.00 9.44 7.83
C ASP A 19 -18.00 8.74 8.76
N ILE A 20 -17.20 7.84 8.20
CA ILE A 20 -16.10 7.20 8.91
C ILE A 20 -14.79 7.59 8.24
N GLU A 21 -13.73 7.68 9.03
CA GLU A 21 -12.36 7.78 8.52
C GLU A 21 -11.72 6.40 8.68
N SER A 22 -11.13 5.88 7.61
CA SER A 22 -10.52 4.55 7.61
C SER A 22 -9.13 4.59 6.99
N THR A 23 -8.18 3.92 7.63
CA THR A 23 -6.90 3.61 7.02
C THR A 23 -7.10 2.45 6.05
N VAL A 24 -6.82 2.67 4.77
CA VAL A 24 -6.74 1.64 3.75
C VAL A 24 -5.31 1.13 3.71
N ARG A 25 -5.13 -0.19 3.83
CA ARG A 25 -3.83 -0.88 3.77
C ARG A 25 -3.86 -1.87 2.63
N ILE A 26 -2.89 -1.78 1.70
CA ILE A 26 -2.83 -2.63 0.52
C ILE A 26 -1.52 -3.41 0.52
N PHE A 27 -1.65 -4.73 0.47
CA PHE A 27 -0.52 -5.65 0.36
C PHE A 27 -0.69 -6.58 -0.84
N ILE A 28 0.42 -7.09 -1.36
CA ILE A 28 0.41 -8.17 -2.35
C ILE A 28 1.34 -9.30 -1.93
N ALA A 29 1.04 -10.52 -2.34
CA ALA A 29 1.92 -11.68 -2.19
C ALA A 29 1.83 -12.56 -3.44
N PRO A 30 2.90 -13.30 -3.80
CA PRO A 30 2.79 -14.38 -4.77
C PRO A 30 1.72 -15.37 -4.31
N GLU A 31 0.81 -15.79 -5.21
CA GLU A 31 -0.33 -16.65 -4.83
C GLU A 31 0.12 -17.97 -4.18
N GLN A 32 1.22 -18.54 -4.69
CA GLN A 32 1.85 -19.75 -4.15
C GLN A 32 2.40 -19.60 -2.72
N ASN A 33 2.65 -18.36 -2.27
CA ASN A 33 3.20 -18.04 -0.96
C ASN A 33 2.20 -17.27 -0.07
N GLN A 34 0.92 -17.21 -0.43
CA GLN A 34 -0.06 -16.39 0.30
C GLN A 34 -0.25 -16.81 1.77
N GLU A 35 0.07 -18.06 2.11
CA GLU A 35 0.06 -18.59 3.48
C GLU A 35 1.32 -18.28 4.29
N ASP A 36 2.35 -17.71 3.65
CA ASP A 36 3.53 -17.19 4.36
C ASP A 36 3.35 -15.69 4.62
N TYR A 37 3.10 -15.34 5.88
CA TYR A 37 2.93 -13.95 6.31
C TYR A 37 4.13 -13.05 5.92
N ARG A 38 5.34 -13.62 5.79
CA ARG A 38 6.55 -12.88 5.40
C ARG A 38 6.62 -12.55 3.91
N SER A 39 5.80 -13.19 3.09
CA SER A 39 5.75 -13.00 1.64
C SER A 39 4.86 -11.84 1.22
N TRP A 40 4.15 -11.20 2.15
CA TRP A 40 3.29 -10.05 1.88
C TRP A 40 4.08 -8.73 1.91
N ILE A 41 4.01 -7.99 0.82
CA ILE A 41 4.67 -6.68 0.67
C ILE A 41 3.64 -5.56 0.67
N GLU A 42 3.90 -4.51 1.45
CA GLU A 42 3.08 -3.29 1.45
C GLU A 42 3.29 -2.54 0.12
N ILE A 43 2.21 -2.17 -0.55
CA ILE A 43 2.26 -1.36 -1.78
C ILE A 43 1.53 -0.02 -1.64
N ASP A 44 0.65 0.13 -0.65
CA ASP A 44 0.04 1.41 -0.33
C ASP A 44 -0.59 1.44 1.06
N LYS A 45 -0.66 2.64 1.64
CA LYS A 45 -1.39 2.96 2.87
C LYS A 45 -1.86 4.41 2.85
N PHE A 46 -3.16 4.64 2.97
CA PHE A 46 -3.73 5.99 2.94
C PHE A 46 -5.04 6.08 3.72
N VAL A 47 -5.48 7.30 4.03
CA VAL A 47 -6.76 7.53 4.72
C VAL A 47 -7.86 7.80 3.71
N ALA A 48 -8.99 7.12 3.85
CA ALA A 48 -10.22 7.36 3.10
C ALA A 48 -11.35 7.79 4.05
N LYS A 49 -12.32 8.53 3.52
CA LYS A 49 -13.46 9.02 4.29
C LYS A 49 -14.80 8.57 3.68
N PRO A 50 -15.14 7.27 3.70
CA PRO A 50 -16.38 6.79 3.10
C PRO A 50 -17.61 7.30 3.87
N SER A 51 -18.55 7.90 3.15
CA SER A 51 -19.85 8.33 3.69
C SER A 51 -20.81 7.14 3.86
N PRO A 52 -21.91 7.26 4.63
CA PRO A 52 -22.90 6.19 4.75
C PRO A 52 -23.34 5.61 3.41
N GLY A 53 -23.37 4.27 3.32
CA GLY A 53 -23.74 3.53 2.12
C GLY A 53 -22.55 3.15 1.23
N LYS A 54 -22.81 2.98 -0.07
CA LYS A 54 -21.85 2.45 -1.06
C LYS A 54 -20.96 3.56 -1.60
N ASN A 55 -19.65 3.36 -1.51
CA ASN A 55 -18.62 4.29 -1.96
C ASN A 55 -17.67 3.60 -2.95
N VAL A 56 -17.03 4.41 -3.80
CA VAL A 56 -15.89 3.99 -4.63
C VAL A 56 -14.71 4.86 -4.25
N ILE A 57 -13.70 4.26 -3.64
CA ILE A 57 -12.43 4.93 -3.32
C ILE A 57 -11.49 4.73 -4.51
N TYR A 58 -11.01 5.84 -5.07
CA TYR A 58 -9.99 5.87 -6.11
C TYR A 58 -8.64 6.23 -5.47
N GLN A 59 -7.58 5.52 -5.88
CA GLN A 59 -6.22 5.81 -5.44
C GLN A 59 -5.24 5.53 -6.58
N ASN A 60 -4.43 6.53 -6.96
CA ASN A 60 -3.44 6.39 -8.02
C ASN A 60 -2.15 5.72 -7.51
N SER A 61 -1.50 4.86 -8.29
CA SER A 61 -0.23 4.24 -7.87
C SER A 61 0.88 5.26 -7.58
N LYS A 62 0.84 6.45 -8.20
CA LYS A 62 1.77 7.56 -7.92
C LYS A 62 1.53 8.23 -6.55
N GLU A 63 0.38 7.97 -5.93
CA GLU A 63 0.02 8.47 -4.61
C GLU A 63 0.43 7.51 -3.49
N SER A 64 0.97 6.33 -3.83
CA SER A 64 1.41 5.33 -2.87
C SER A 64 2.28 5.88 -1.73
N SER A 65 1.97 5.54 -0.49
CA SER A 65 2.76 5.95 0.69
C SER A 65 4.13 5.27 0.80
N VAL A 66 4.37 4.24 -0.02
CA VAL A 66 5.61 3.46 -0.04
C VAL A 66 6.70 4.17 -0.86
N ILE A 67 6.29 4.89 -1.90
CA ILE A 67 7.21 5.43 -2.89
C ILE A 67 7.75 6.81 -2.51
N GLN A 68 8.93 7.14 -3.03
CA GLN A 68 9.48 8.48 -2.98
C GLN A 68 8.54 9.48 -3.67
N LYS A 69 8.43 10.69 -3.10
CA LYS A 69 7.64 11.79 -3.67
C LYS A 69 8.51 12.89 -4.27
N PRO A 70 8.11 13.48 -5.40
CA PRO A 70 7.06 12.99 -6.31
C PRO A 70 7.50 11.70 -7.02
N ALA A 71 6.51 10.92 -7.48
CA ALA A 71 6.75 9.70 -8.26
C ALA A 71 7.58 10.03 -9.52
N ALA A 72 8.70 9.33 -9.69
CA ALA A 72 9.61 9.52 -10.82
C ALA A 72 9.80 8.21 -11.58
N LEU A 73 9.76 8.28 -12.91
CA LEU A 73 10.03 7.14 -13.79
C LEU A 73 11.51 6.99 -14.13
N GLU A 74 12.26 8.09 -14.05
CA GLU A 74 13.69 8.13 -14.30
C GLU A 74 14.44 8.55 -13.03
N PRO A 75 15.63 8.00 -12.76
CA PRO A 75 16.51 8.54 -11.74
C PRO A 75 16.86 9.98 -12.08
N ASN A 76 16.61 10.93 -11.16
CA ASN A 76 17.08 12.29 -11.32
C ASN A 76 18.35 12.47 -10.45
N PRO A 77 19.56 12.50 -11.05
CA PRO A 77 20.81 12.67 -10.31
C PRO A 77 20.93 14.04 -9.63
N GLU A 78 20.17 15.05 -10.07
CA GLU A 78 20.11 16.37 -9.40
C GLU A 78 19.28 16.34 -8.10
N ARG A 79 18.66 15.21 -7.75
CA ARG A 79 18.12 14.98 -6.40
C ARG A 79 19.20 14.85 -5.32
N THR A 80 20.47 15.11 -5.65
CA THR A 80 21.58 15.22 -4.69
C THR A 80 21.35 16.34 -3.69
N GLN A 81 21.10 15.95 -2.44
CA GLN A 81 21.34 16.69 -1.19
C GLN A 81 20.82 18.14 -1.18
N GLY A 82 19.52 18.31 -0.93
CA GLY A 82 18.91 19.62 -0.71
C GLY A 82 17.66 19.57 0.18
N GLU A 83 17.86 19.88 1.46
CA GLU A 83 16.94 20.50 2.45
C GLU A 83 15.46 20.05 2.60
N SER A 84 15.02 18.94 2.00
CA SER A 84 13.68 18.40 2.24
C SER A 84 13.76 16.97 2.76
N GLY A 85 13.48 16.75 4.04
CA GLY A 85 13.52 15.41 4.64
C GLY A 85 12.50 14.40 4.07
N CYS A 86 11.64 14.83 3.13
CA CYS A 86 10.73 13.96 2.39
C CYS A 86 11.36 13.21 1.21
N GLN A 87 12.68 13.25 1.02
CA GLN A 87 13.37 12.62 -0.11
C GLN A 87 13.59 11.11 0.04
N CYS A 88 13.39 10.53 1.23
CA CYS A 88 13.40 9.08 1.39
C CYS A 88 12.15 8.45 0.73
N GLY A 89 12.27 7.24 0.19
CA GLY A 89 11.13 6.43 -0.25
C GLY A 89 11.54 5.36 -1.24
N TRP A 90 10.68 4.36 -1.43
CA TRP A 90 10.94 3.32 -2.43
C TRP A 90 10.88 3.90 -3.85
N PRO A 91 11.75 3.51 -4.79
CA PRO A 91 11.63 3.97 -6.16
C PRO A 91 10.28 3.58 -6.77
N TYR A 92 9.56 4.54 -7.36
CA TYR A 92 8.24 4.28 -7.96
C TYR A 92 8.30 3.17 -9.00
N THR A 93 9.35 3.14 -9.82
CA THR A 93 9.58 2.12 -10.85
C THR A 93 9.72 0.70 -10.32
N LEU A 94 9.96 0.53 -9.01
CA LEU A 94 10.09 -0.75 -8.33
C LEU A 94 8.88 -1.09 -7.44
N LEU A 95 7.77 -0.33 -7.53
CA LEU A 95 6.58 -0.54 -6.70
C LEU A 95 5.98 -1.95 -6.86
N LEU A 96 6.08 -2.54 -8.05
CA LEU A 96 5.65 -3.90 -8.32
C LEU A 96 6.85 -4.83 -8.52
N PRO A 97 6.78 -6.09 -8.03
CA PRO A 97 7.72 -7.13 -8.41
C PRO A 97 7.79 -7.32 -9.93
N ARG A 98 8.87 -7.94 -10.42
CA ARG A 98 9.11 -8.11 -11.86
C ARG A 98 8.04 -8.97 -12.55
N GLY A 99 7.58 -10.04 -11.91
CA GLY A 99 6.79 -11.09 -12.55
C GLY A 99 7.58 -11.89 -13.60
N ASN A 100 6.87 -12.55 -14.51
CA ASN A 100 7.43 -13.32 -15.63
C ASN A 100 6.62 -13.09 -16.92
N GLU A 101 7.05 -13.63 -18.04
CA GLU A 101 6.40 -13.41 -19.35
C GLU A 101 5.02 -14.10 -19.45
N GLU A 102 4.81 -15.21 -18.73
CA GLU A 102 3.50 -15.89 -18.68
C GLU A 102 2.46 -15.16 -17.80
N GLY A 103 2.90 -14.20 -17.00
CA GLY A 103 2.09 -13.53 -15.98
C GLY A 103 2.10 -14.29 -14.66
N MET A 104 2.96 -13.86 -13.74
CA MET A 104 3.13 -14.49 -12.43
C MET A 104 1.90 -14.21 -11.57
N PRO A 105 1.24 -15.24 -10.99
CA PRO A 105 0.06 -15.03 -10.16
C PRO A 105 0.40 -14.38 -8.81
N TYR A 106 -0.37 -13.35 -8.47
CA TYR A 106 -0.33 -12.65 -7.19
C TYR A 106 -1.74 -12.52 -6.62
N VAL A 107 -1.82 -12.43 -5.30
CA VAL A 107 -3.01 -12.00 -4.58
C VAL A 107 -2.78 -10.60 -4.03
N MET A 108 -3.75 -9.71 -4.23
CA MET A 108 -3.82 -8.42 -3.55
C MET A 108 -4.79 -8.53 -2.40
N MET A 109 -4.43 -7.97 -1.26
CA MET A 109 -5.27 -7.82 -0.08
C MET A 109 -5.44 -6.33 0.21
N VAL A 110 -6.67 -5.93 0.50
CA VAL A 110 -7.03 -4.61 0.97
C VAL A 110 -7.70 -4.76 2.33
N MET A 111 -7.23 -4.01 3.33
CA MET A 111 -7.79 -3.97 4.67
C MET A 111 -8.19 -2.53 5.02
N LEU A 112 -9.35 -2.36 5.67
CA LEU A 112 -9.76 -1.11 6.28
C LEU A 112 -9.67 -1.22 7.80
N THR A 113 -9.01 -0.25 8.44
CA THR A 113 -8.95 -0.08 9.90
C THR A 113 -9.47 1.29 10.31
N ASP A 114 -9.99 1.43 11.54
CA ASP A 114 -10.50 2.71 12.04
C ASP A 114 -9.35 3.72 12.20
N TRP A 115 -9.44 4.83 11.48
CA TRP A 115 -8.43 5.89 11.55
C TRP A 115 -8.31 6.50 12.95
N ASN A 116 -9.38 6.51 13.75
CA ASN A 116 -9.32 7.05 15.12
C ASN A 116 -8.47 6.19 16.06
N GLU A 117 -8.37 4.89 15.79
CA GLU A 117 -7.48 3.98 16.52
C GLU A 117 -6.05 4.02 15.97
N ASP A 118 -5.91 4.24 14.66
CA ASP A 118 -4.63 4.20 13.98
C ASP A 118 -3.84 5.51 14.09
N ARG A 119 -4.50 6.67 14.09
CA ARG A 119 -3.80 7.97 13.99
C ARG A 119 -2.97 8.29 15.24
N VAL A 120 -1.75 8.75 15.02
CA VAL A 120 -0.89 9.32 16.09
C VAL A 120 -0.70 10.82 15.86
N ARG A 121 -0.06 11.19 14.74
CA ARG A 121 0.15 12.58 14.32
C ARG A 121 0.38 12.62 12.81
N GLU A 122 -0.17 13.63 12.13
CA GLU A 122 0.01 13.76 10.69
C GLU A 122 1.48 14.02 10.32
N SER A 123 1.95 13.32 9.28
CA SER A 123 3.26 13.54 8.68
C SER A 123 3.16 14.58 7.56
N THR A 124 4.20 15.38 7.40
CA THR A 124 4.31 16.35 6.29
C THR A 124 4.89 15.74 5.01
N CYS A 125 5.32 14.48 5.04
CA CYS A 125 5.91 13.77 3.90
C CYS A 125 5.01 12.65 3.40
N GLY A 126 5.04 12.38 2.10
CA GLY A 126 4.17 11.37 1.48
C GLY A 126 4.76 9.95 1.40
N SER A 127 6.01 9.71 1.80
CA SER A 127 6.70 8.40 1.76
C SER A 127 6.76 7.72 3.14
N ILE A 128 5.67 7.85 3.91
CA ILE A 128 5.64 7.48 5.32
C ILE A 128 5.86 6.00 5.59
N SER A 129 5.51 5.09 4.67
CA SER A 129 5.49 3.66 4.97
C SER A 129 6.88 3.14 5.37
N PHE A 130 7.93 3.53 4.66
CA PHE A 130 9.31 3.08 4.91
C PHE A 130 10.23 4.14 5.53
N CYS A 131 9.87 5.42 5.42
CA CYS A 131 10.73 6.51 5.86
C CYS A 131 10.23 7.20 7.13
N GLY A 132 9.01 6.90 7.56
CA GLY A 132 8.40 7.54 8.71
C GLY A 132 8.26 9.05 8.53
N VAL A 133 8.80 9.80 9.48
CA VAL A 133 8.65 11.26 9.60
C VAL A 133 10.02 11.93 9.54
N THR A 134 10.08 13.10 8.90
CA THR A 134 11.33 13.89 8.72
C THR A 134 11.98 14.32 10.03
N ASN A 135 11.16 14.56 11.06
CA ASN A 135 11.66 14.99 12.37
C ASN A 135 11.79 13.76 13.27
N GLN A 136 13.01 13.44 13.70
CA GLN A 136 13.31 12.28 14.55
C GLN A 136 12.53 12.26 15.88
N ASN A 137 12.02 13.42 16.31
CA ASN A 137 11.20 13.55 17.52
C ASN A 137 9.70 13.41 17.27
N GLN A 138 9.26 13.14 16.04
CA GLN A 138 7.86 12.86 15.73
C GLN A 138 7.62 11.34 15.75
N PRO A 139 6.50 10.88 16.34
CA PRO A 139 6.12 9.49 16.25
C PRO A 139 5.68 9.13 14.82
N TYR A 140 5.80 7.86 14.47
CA TYR A 140 5.24 7.32 13.23
C TYR A 140 3.72 7.57 13.20
N PRO A 141 3.13 7.96 12.05
CA PRO A 141 1.74 8.47 11.98
C PRO A 141 0.65 7.41 12.17
N ASP A 142 1.02 6.16 12.44
CA ASP A 142 0.15 4.99 12.56
C ASP A 142 0.55 4.20 13.82
N SER A 143 -0.41 3.95 14.71
CA SER A 143 -0.20 3.31 16.02
C SER A 143 -0.01 1.80 15.89
N ARG A 144 -0.38 1.21 14.75
CA ARG A 144 -0.22 -0.22 14.47
C ARG A 144 1.26 -0.55 14.23
N ALA A 145 1.62 -1.80 14.51
CA ALA A 145 2.95 -2.30 14.19
C ALA A 145 3.22 -2.20 12.67
N LEU A 146 4.47 -1.91 12.30
CA LEU A 146 4.90 -1.92 10.91
C LEU A 146 4.66 -3.32 10.32
N GLY A 147 3.95 -3.37 9.19
CA GLY A 147 3.56 -4.62 8.54
C GLY A 147 2.21 -5.18 8.97
N TYR A 148 1.49 -4.57 9.93
CA TYR A 148 0.16 -5.02 10.34
C TYR A 148 -0.80 -5.16 9.12
N PRO A 149 -1.51 -6.30 8.97
CA PRO A 149 -1.67 -7.39 9.94
C PRO A 149 -0.61 -8.51 9.84
N PHE A 150 0.32 -8.44 8.88
CA PHE A 150 1.34 -9.45 8.64
C PHE A 150 2.64 -9.21 9.46
N ASP A 151 2.60 -8.42 10.53
CA ASP A 151 3.72 -8.27 11.45
C ASP A 151 3.96 -9.54 12.29
N ARG A 152 2.96 -10.44 12.35
CA ARG A 152 2.96 -11.66 13.17
C ARG A 152 2.52 -12.88 12.37
N PRO A 153 2.89 -14.10 12.80
CA PRO A 153 2.36 -15.33 12.22
C PRO A 153 0.83 -15.39 12.30
N ILE A 154 0.19 -15.72 11.19
CA ILE A 154 -1.25 -15.95 11.08
C ILE A 154 -1.45 -17.36 10.51
N ALA A 155 -2.28 -18.16 11.16
CA ALA A 155 -2.65 -19.48 10.64
C ALA A 155 -3.81 -19.35 9.66
N GLY A 156 -3.71 -19.98 8.49
CA GLY A 156 -4.77 -19.96 7.47
C GLY A 156 -5.06 -18.54 6.97
N ILE A 157 -4.04 -17.90 6.40
CA ILE A 157 -4.11 -16.50 5.95
C ILE A 157 -5.21 -16.34 4.91
N ALA A 158 -5.23 -17.15 3.85
CA ALA A 158 -6.20 -16.97 2.78
C ALA A 158 -7.65 -17.01 3.32
N ASN A 159 -7.94 -17.95 4.23
CA ASN A 159 -9.25 -18.05 4.88
C ASN A 159 -9.55 -16.85 5.79
N THR A 160 -8.57 -16.41 6.58
CA THR A 160 -8.72 -15.25 7.47
C THR A 160 -9.06 -13.98 6.67
N LEU A 161 -8.39 -13.78 5.53
CA LEU A 161 -8.60 -12.60 4.71
C LEU A 161 -9.99 -12.55 4.05
N ILE A 162 -10.54 -13.69 3.63
CA ILE A 162 -11.87 -13.74 2.97
C ILE A 162 -13.04 -13.75 3.96
N THR A 163 -12.82 -14.13 5.21
CA THR A 163 -13.88 -14.20 6.23
C THR A 163 -14.04 -12.90 7.01
N ASN A 164 -13.07 -11.99 6.94
CA ASN A 164 -13.11 -10.71 7.63
C ASN A 164 -13.85 -9.65 6.78
N PRO A 165 -14.94 -9.04 7.28
CA PRO A 165 -15.76 -8.09 6.49
C PRO A 165 -15.05 -6.77 6.14
N HIS A 166 -13.94 -6.45 6.81
CA HIS A 166 -13.13 -5.25 6.52
C HIS A 166 -11.88 -5.58 5.69
N MET A 167 -11.77 -6.81 5.20
CA MET A 167 -10.72 -7.24 4.28
C MET A 167 -11.34 -7.75 2.98
N ALA A 168 -10.61 -7.58 1.88
CA ALA A 168 -10.96 -8.16 0.60
C ALA A 168 -9.71 -8.59 -0.14
N THR A 169 -9.82 -9.68 -0.89
CA THR A 169 -8.72 -10.18 -1.74
C THR A 169 -9.09 -10.15 -3.21
N ARG A 170 -8.08 -10.01 -4.07
CA ARG A 170 -8.23 -10.09 -5.53
C ARG A 170 -7.00 -10.71 -6.16
N ALA A 171 -7.19 -11.83 -6.86
CA ALA A 171 -6.15 -12.41 -7.69
C ALA A 171 -5.86 -11.51 -8.91
N PHE A 172 -4.59 -11.40 -9.27
CA PHE A 172 -4.11 -10.71 -10.46
C PHE A 172 -2.81 -11.33 -10.96
N LYS A 173 -2.34 -10.89 -12.13
CA LYS A 173 -1.06 -11.35 -12.69
C LYS A 173 -0.14 -10.18 -12.95
N ILE A 174 1.14 -10.36 -12.66
CA ILE A 174 2.20 -9.43 -13.06
C ILE A 174 2.95 -10.05 -14.23
N ARG A 175 2.83 -9.42 -15.39
CA ARG A 175 3.52 -9.86 -16.61
C ARG A 175 4.70 -8.95 -16.91
N HIS A 176 5.89 -9.53 -16.96
CA HIS A 176 7.07 -8.87 -17.48
C HIS A 176 6.98 -8.82 -19.00
N LEU A 177 6.95 -7.63 -19.58
CA LEU A 177 7.13 -7.45 -21.01
C LEU A 177 8.65 -7.37 -21.19
N GLY A 178 9.25 -8.32 -21.92
CA GLY A 178 10.68 -8.28 -22.24
C GLY A 178 11.10 -6.92 -22.83
N THR A 179 12.40 -6.63 -22.86
CA THR A 179 12.88 -5.51 -23.67
C THR A 179 12.53 -5.81 -25.12
N GLU A 180 11.61 -5.04 -25.72
CA GLU A 180 11.58 -4.95 -27.18
C GLU A 180 13.01 -4.56 -27.61
N GLY A 181 13.61 -5.39 -28.46
CA GLY A 181 14.94 -5.15 -29.02
C GLY A 181 14.96 -3.97 -29.97
#